data_AF-A0A520EL39-F1
#
_entry.id   AF-A0A520EL39-F1
#
_cell.length_a   1.000
_cell.length_b   1.000
_cell.length_c   1.000
_cell.angle_alpha   90.00
_cell.angle_beta   90.00
_cell.angle_gamma   90.00
#
_symmetry.space_group_name_H-M   'P 1'
#
loop_
_entity.id
_entity.type
_entity.pdbx_description
1 polymer ?
#
loop_
_entity_poly.entity_id
_entity_poly.type
_entity_poly.pdbx_seq_one_letter_code
_entity_poly.pdbx_strand_id
1 'polypeptide(L)' 'LPPLLRGYLRLGAKVCGEPAHDPEFGVADFVALQGLHGANERYLERLRSASATLEAGASA' A
#
# COMPACT_ATOMS: atom_id res chain seq x y z
N LEU A 1 4.01 -7.85 -8.75
CA LEU A 1 3.83 -6.56 -8.06
C LEU A 1 4.49 -6.61 -6.69
N PRO A 2 5.38 -5.65 -6.39
CA PRO A 2 5.97 -5.46 -5.07
C PRO A 2 4.92 -5.46 -3.96
N PRO A 3 5.23 -5.95 -2.75
CA PRO A 3 4.24 -6.08 -1.67
C PRO A 3 3.52 -4.77 -1.31
N LEU A 4 4.24 -3.65 -1.28
CA LEU A 4 3.69 -2.33 -0.97
C LEU A 4 2.64 -1.90 -2.00
N LEU A 5 2.99 -1.93 -3.29
CA LEU A 5 2.07 -1.60 -4.38
C LEU A 5 0.85 -2.53 -4.39
N ARG A 6 1.06 -3.84 -4.14
CA ARG A 6 -0.05 -4.80 -4.02
C ARG A 6 -0.97 -4.44 -2.84
N GLY A 7 -0.43 -3.93 -1.74
CA GLY A 7 -1.20 -3.45 -0.59
C GLY A 7 -2.10 -2.27 -0.95
N TYR A 8 -1.53 -1.23 -1.58
CA TYR A 8 -2.31 -0.06 -2.04
C TYR A 8 -3.45 -0.45 -2.98
N LEU A 9 -3.19 -1.31 -3.98
CA LEU A 9 -4.23 -1.73 -4.91
C LEU A 9 -5.34 -2.54 -4.22
N ARG A 10 -5.03 -3.36 -3.22
CA ARG A 10 -6.03 -4.10 -2.44
C ARG A 10 -6.85 -3.22 -1.50
N LEU A 11 -6.27 -2.12 -1.02
CA LEU A 11 -6.98 -1.07 -0.29
C LEU A 11 -7.91 -0.24 -1.20
N GLY A 12 -7.80 -0.40 -2.52
CA GLY A 12 -8.63 0.30 -3.50
C GLY A 12 -7.96 1.53 -4.12
N ALA A 13 -6.64 1.70 -3.93
CA ALA A 13 -5.89 2.77 -4.58
C ALA A 13 -5.92 2.61 -6.11
N LYS A 14 -5.94 3.73 -6.81
CA LYS A 14 -5.87 3.80 -8.27
C LYS A 14 -4.54 4.39 -8.70
N VAL A 15 -3.93 3.79 -9.72
CA VAL A 15 -2.75 4.35 -10.38
C VAL A 15 -3.22 5.47 -11.30
N CYS A 16 -2.59 6.64 -11.18
CA CYS A 16 -3.03 7.86 -11.86
C CYS A 16 -2.45 8.02 -13.28
N GLY A 17 -1.58 7.12 -13.73
CA GLY A 17 -0.99 7.20 -15.06
C GLY A 17 0.25 6.33 -15.22
N GLU A 18 1.07 6.66 -16.22
CA GLU A 18 2.37 6.05 -16.45
C GLU A 18 3.34 6.33 -15.29
N PRO A 19 4.24 5.40 -14.98
CA PRO A 19 5.24 5.63 -13.96
C PRO A 19 6.33 6.61 -14.41
N ALA A 20 6.90 7.34 -13.46
CA ALA A 20 8.16 8.04 -13.67
C ALA A 20 9.32 7.04 -13.53
N HIS A 21 10.16 6.93 -14.55
CA HIS A 21 11.36 6.08 -14.50
C HIS A 21 12.54 6.89 -13.96
N ASP A 22 13.15 6.40 -12.88
CA ASP A 22 14.40 6.93 -12.34
C ASP A 22 15.56 5.98 -12.72
N PRO A 23 16.40 6.34 -13.69
CA PRO A 23 17.48 5.49 -14.17
C PRO A 23 18.67 5.39 -13.21
N GLU A 24 18.85 6.35 -12.29
CA GLU A 24 19.96 6.32 -11.33
C GLU A 24 19.75 5.23 -10.28
N PHE A 25 18.49 5.02 -9.89
CA PHE A 25 18.09 4.02 -8.91
C PHE A 25 17.52 2.74 -9.55
N GLY A 26 17.25 2.75 -10.87
CA GLY A 26 16.65 1.62 -11.58
C GLY A 26 15.23 1.32 -11.10
N VAL A 27 14.47 2.35 -10.75
CA VAL A 27 13.11 2.23 -10.18
C VAL A 27 12.07 2.95 -11.04
N ALA A 28 10.81 2.62 -10.77
CA ALA A 28 9.66 3.24 -11.40
C ALA A 28 8.68 3.70 -10.30
N ASP A 29 8.39 5.00 -10.28
CA ASP A 29 7.49 5.62 -9.32
C ASP A 29 6.08 5.74 -9.89
N PHE A 30 5.10 5.26 -9.14
CA PHE A 30 3.69 5.34 -9.50
C PHE A 30 2.96 6.31 -8.59
N VAL A 31 2.29 7.30 -9.17
CA VAL A 31 1.31 8.10 -8.43
C VAL A 31 0.08 7.23 -8.17
N ALA A 32 -0.18 6.93 -6.90
CA ALA A 32 -1.34 6.17 -6.46
C ALA A 32 -2.26 7.04 -5.59
N LEU A 33 -3.54 7.11 -5.94
CA LEU A 33 -4.55 7.83 -5.19
C LEU A 33 -5.44 6.86 -4.42
N GLN A 34 -5.48 6.99 -3.09
CA GLN A 34 -6.36 6.22 -2.21
C GLN A 34 -7.52 7.11 -1.74
N GLY A 35 -8.70 6.90 -2.32
CA GLY A 35 -9.93 7.53 -1.82
C GLY A 35 -10.37 6.89 -0.50
N LEU A 36 -10.89 7.70 0.43
CA LEU A 36 -11.41 7.21 1.71
C LEU A 36 -12.78 6.56 1.55
N HIS A 37 -13.69 7.16 0.77
CA HIS A 37 -15.05 6.67 0.59
C HIS A 37 -15.12 5.30 -0.12
N GLY A 38 -14.18 5.02 -1.02
CA GLY A 38 -14.10 3.76 -1.76
C GLY A 38 -13.06 2.78 -1.22
N ALA A 39 -12.54 3.03 -0.01
CA ALA A 39 -11.51 2.18 0.56
C ALA A 39 -12.06 0.79 0.91
N ASN A 40 -11.24 -0.24 0.74
CA ASN A 40 -11.59 -1.59 1.15
C ASN A 40 -11.41 -1.74 2.68
N GLU A 41 -12.47 -1.42 3.44
CA GLU A 41 -12.46 -1.42 4.90
C GLU A 41 -12.07 -2.79 5.48
N ARG A 42 -12.60 -3.88 4.93
CA ARG A 42 -12.24 -5.24 5.36
C ARG A 42 -10.73 -5.50 5.23
N TYR A 43 -10.10 -5.01 4.18
CA TYR A 43 -8.67 -5.16 3.99
C TYR A 43 -7.86 -4.23 4.91
N LEU A 44 -8.37 -3.02 5.18
CA LEU A 44 -7.80 -2.10 6.16
C LEU A 44 -7.83 -2.69 7.59
N GLU A 45 -8.94 -3.29 8.00
CA GLU A 45 -9.06 -3.98 9.29
C GLU A 45 -8.04 -5.12 9.42
N ARG A 46 -7.86 -5.90 8.36
CA ARG A 46 -6.85 -6.96 8.33
C ARG A 46 -5.43 -6.41 8.51
N LEU A 47 -5.11 -5.29 7.86
CA LEU A 47 -3.80 -4.63 8.03
C LEU A 47 -3.62 -4.09 9.45
N ARG A 48 -4.64 -3.46 10.02
CA ARG A 48 -4.63 -2.96 11.40
C ARG A 48 -4.41 -4.10 12.41
N SER A 49 -5.10 -5.22 12.23
CA SER A 49 -4.94 -6.42 13.09
C SER A 49 -3.53 -7.01 12.99
N ALA A 50 -2.98 -7.13 11.77
CA ALA A 50 -1.63 -7.61 11.58
C ALA A 50 -0.59 -6.65 12.21
N SER A 51 -0.77 -5.34 12.04
CA SER A 51 0.08 -4.33 12.67
C SER A 51 0.04 -4.44 14.18
N ALA A 52 -1.14 -4.52 14.80
CA ALA A 52 -1.27 -4.65 16.25
C ALA A 52 -0.55 -5.90 16.80
N THR A 53 -0.57 -6.99 16.04
CA THR A 53 0.15 -8.23 16.41
C THR A 53 1.67 -8.03 16.35
N LEU A 54 2.18 -7.33 15.33
CA LEU A 54 3.60 -7.02 15.20
C LEU A 54 4.08 -6.08 16.31
N GLU A 55 3.32 -5.03 16.62
CA GLU A 55 3.64 -4.09 17.72
C GLU A 55 3.64 -4.79 19.08
N ALA A 56 2.68 -5.69 19.32
CA ALA A 56 2.63 -6.48 20.55
C ALA A 56 3.84 -7.43 20.67
N GLY A 57 4.27 -8.05 19.57
CA GLY A 57 5.45 -8.91 19.53
C GLY A 57 6.78 -8.16 19.64
N ALA A 58 6.83 -6.89 19.22
CA ALA A 58 8.01 -6.03 19.38
C ALA A 58 8.17 -5.45 20.80
N SER A 59 7.08 -5.47 21.59
CA SER A 59 7.04 -4.98 22.97
C SER A 59 7.28 -6.08 24.02
N ALA A 60 7.50 -7.33 23.59
CA ALA A 60 7.75 -8.50 24.43
C ALA A 60 9.23 -8.94 24.34
#